data_AF-A0A8T8HXI6-F1
#
_entry.id   AF-A0A8T8HXI6-F1
#
_cell.length_a   1.000
_cell.length_b   1.000
_cell.length_c   1.000
_cell.angle_alpha   90.00
_cell.angle_beta   90.00
_cell.angle_gamma   90.00
#
_symmetry.space_group_name_H-M   'P 1'
#
loop_
_entity.id
_entity.type
_entity.pdbx_description
1 polymer ?
#
loop_
_entity_poly.entity_id
_entity_poly.type
_entity_poly.pdbx_seq_one_letter_code
_entity_poly.pdbx_strand_id
1 'polypeptide(L)'
;VGLLGFLIGLLLPAYGQPLARVPGRVRAYLWELRAHLLLKPLWAALHPVNPSAVQTVARQERFSVRWRVIRQVMEIHDWLAVIRPYHSPAVARDAERLGRAAGLAGSRLEDLVLACQIRVLVATKPWSTSPIAVPEETDSIATGVTEAVYVAEVSQLTRLAAAYRSPLVDSVARPHLRPAVTGADLP
;
A
#
# COMPACT_ATOMS: atom_id res chain seq x y z
N VAL A 1 46.99 -26.09 8.94
CA VAL A 1 46.19 -25.27 8.00
C VAL A 1 45.28 -26.11 7.08
N GLY A 2 45.40 -27.44 7.01
CA GLY A 2 44.56 -28.28 6.13
C GLY A 2 43.21 -28.78 6.66
N LEU A 3 42.83 -28.51 7.92
CA LEU A 3 41.59 -29.05 8.51
C LEU A 3 40.39 -28.07 8.41
N LEU A 4 40.66 -26.76 8.29
CA LEU A 4 39.60 -25.73 8.29
C LEU A 4 38.93 -25.58 6.91
N GLY A 5 39.67 -25.83 5.82
CA GLY A 5 39.11 -25.81 4.46
C GLY A 5 38.20 -27.00 4.13
N PHE A 6 38.41 -28.14 4.82
CA PHE A 6 37.61 -29.35 4.62
C PHE A 6 36.20 -29.23 5.24
N LEU A 7 36.08 -28.49 6.35
CA LEU A 7 34.79 -28.22 6.99
C LEU A 7 33.93 -27.22 6.21
N ILE A 8 34.55 -26.26 5.51
CA ILE A 8 33.84 -25.32 4.63
C ILE A 8 33.37 -26.05 3.35
N GLY A 9 34.17 -27.00 2.84
CA GLY A 9 33.78 -27.86 1.70
C GLY A 9 32.63 -28.82 2.00
N LEU A 10 32.44 -29.25 3.26
CA LEU A 10 31.35 -30.13 3.68
C LEU A 10 30.02 -29.38 3.93
N LEU A 11 30.08 -28.05 4.00
CA LEU A 11 28.92 -27.15 4.15
C LEU A 11 28.51 -26.47 2.84
N LEU A 12 29.12 -26.80 1.70
CA LEU A 12 28.46 -26.63 0.40
C LEU A 12 27.50 -27.81 0.25
N PRO A 13 26.20 -27.67 0.54
CA PRO A 13 25.31 -28.71 0.08
C PRO A 13 25.32 -28.62 -1.44
N ALA A 14 25.58 -29.75 -2.06
CA ALA A 14 25.43 -30.01 -3.47
C ALA A 14 23.96 -29.84 -3.91
N TYR A 15 23.45 -28.60 -3.90
CA TYR A 15 22.19 -28.23 -4.55
C TYR A 15 22.48 -27.70 -5.96
N GLY A 16 23.26 -28.48 -6.72
CA GLY A 16 23.03 -28.56 -8.15
C GLY A 16 21.78 -29.41 -8.35
N GLN A 17 20.67 -28.76 -8.71
CA GLN A 17 19.45 -29.23 -9.44
C GLN A 17 18.29 -28.27 -9.08
N PRO A 18 17.41 -27.93 -10.04
CA PRO A 18 17.00 -26.56 -10.34
C PRO A 18 15.92 -26.00 -9.39
N LEU A 19 15.65 -24.69 -9.51
CA LEU A 19 14.50 -23.93 -8.95
C LEU A 19 13.09 -24.52 -9.24
N ALA A 20 12.96 -25.79 -9.62
CA ALA A 20 11.77 -26.35 -10.25
C ALA A 20 10.66 -26.80 -9.30
N ARG A 21 10.83 -26.82 -7.97
CA ARG A 21 9.72 -27.21 -7.06
C ARG A 21 9.76 -26.46 -5.73
N VAL A 22 9.61 -25.14 -5.78
CA VAL A 22 9.19 -24.41 -4.58
C VAL A 22 7.78 -24.91 -4.22
N PRO A 23 7.58 -25.53 -3.05
CA PRO A 23 6.27 -26.05 -2.68
C PRO A 23 5.28 -24.88 -2.64
N GLY A 24 4.04 -25.12 -3.08
CA GLY A 24 3.02 -24.08 -3.23
C GLY A 24 2.83 -23.21 -1.97
N ARG A 25 2.99 -23.81 -0.79
CA ARG A 25 2.94 -23.11 0.51
C ARG A 25 4.05 -22.08 0.69
N VAL A 26 5.28 -22.39 0.27
CA VAL A 26 6.40 -21.43 0.34
C VAL A 26 6.20 -20.29 -0.64
N ARG A 27 5.71 -20.58 -1.86
CA ARG A 27 5.40 -19.54 -2.84
C ARG A 27 4.28 -18.61 -2.34
N ALA A 28 3.23 -19.17 -1.75
CA ALA A 28 2.15 -18.39 -1.14
C ALA A 28 2.67 -17.51 -0.01
N TYR A 29 3.44 -18.08 0.92
CA TYR A 29 4.05 -17.34 2.03
C TYR A 29 4.95 -16.19 1.54
N LEU A 30 5.81 -16.43 0.55
CA LEU A 30 6.68 -15.39 -0.01
C LEU A 30 5.89 -14.29 -0.72
N TRP A 31 4.81 -14.65 -1.41
CA TRP A 31 3.91 -13.67 -2.03
C TRP A 31 3.22 -12.80 -0.97
N GLU A 32 2.69 -13.38 0.11
CA GLU A 32 2.06 -12.64 1.21
C GLU A 32 3.09 -11.74 1.93
N LEU A 33 4.30 -12.24 2.18
CA LEU A 33 5.37 -11.46 2.79
C LEU A 33 5.76 -10.28 1.91
N ARG A 34 5.87 -10.50 0.59
CA ARG A 34 6.15 -9.43 -0.36
C ARG A 34 5.02 -8.40 -0.38
N ALA A 35 3.76 -8.84 -0.42
CA ALA A 35 2.60 -7.95 -0.36
C ALA A 35 2.61 -7.10 0.91
N HIS A 36 2.81 -7.72 2.08
CA HIS A 36 2.94 -7.03 3.36
C HIS A 36 4.00 -5.92 3.32
N LEU A 37 5.19 -6.23 2.79
CA LEU A 37 6.29 -5.26 2.69
C LEU A 37 6.00 -4.14 1.68
N LEU A 38 5.32 -4.44 0.57
CA LEU A 38 4.96 -3.45 -0.43
C LEU A 38 3.83 -2.52 0.02
N LEU A 39 2.88 -3.01 0.81
CA LEU A 39 1.78 -2.23 1.36
C LEU A 39 2.22 -1.34 2.52
N LYS A 40 3.24 -1.75 3.28
CA LYS A 40 3.70 -1.05 4.50
C LYS A 40 3.93 0.46 4.33
N PRO A 41 4.55 0.98 3.25
CA PRO A 41 4.75 2.42 3.08
C PRO A 41 3.44 3.19 2.91
N LEU A 42 2.50 2.65 2.12
CA LEU A 42 1.19 3.25 1.92
C LEU A 42 0.38 3.22 3.22
N TRP A 43 0.38 2.08 3.89
CA TRP A 43 -0.25 1.90 5.20
C TRP A 43 0.27 2.90 6.22
N ALA A 44 1.59 3.07 6.34
CA ALA A 44 2.19 4.01 7.27
C ALA A 44 1.83 5.48 6.97
N ALA A 45 1.69 5.83 5.68
CA ALA A 45 1.27 7.17 5.27
C ALA A 45 -0.21 7.45 5.57
N LEU A 46 -1.07 6.43 5.50
CA LEU A 46 -2.51 6.56 5.78
C LEU A 46 -2.86 6.41 7.26
N HIS A 47 -2.02 5.77 8.08
CA HIS A 47 -2.26 5.60 9.51
C HIS A 47 -2.70 6.88 10.26
N PRO A 48 -2.16 8.08 9.99
CA PRO A 48 -2.60 9.30 10.66
C PRO A 48 -4.05 9.71 10.34
N VAL A 49 -4.65 9.20 9.25
CA VAL A 49 -6.01 9.58 8.79
C VAL A 49 -7.08 9.22 9.81
N ASN A 50 -6.99 8.01 10.39
CA ASN A 50 -7.85 7.57 11.48
C ASN A 50 -7.13 6.47 12.29
N PRO A 51 -6.37 6.84 13.33
CA PRO A 51 -5.64 5.85 14.13
C PRO A 51 -6.58 4.97 14.97
N SER A 52 -7.82 5.38 15.19
CA SER A 52 -8.84 4.61 15.92
C SER A 52 -9.45 3.48 15.09
N ALA A 53 -9.29 3.50 13.76
CA ALA A 53 -9.70 2.40 12.88
C ALA A 53 -8.73 1.19 12.90
N VAL A 54 -7.63 1.28 13.65
CA VAL A 54 -6.70 0.14 13.82
C VAL A 54 -7.39 -0.94 14.66
N GLN A 55 -7.79 -2.02 14.00
CA GLN A 55 -8.47 -3.13 14.65
C GLN A 55 -7.52 -3.81 15.65
N THR A 56 -8.02 -4.37 16.75
CA THR A 56 -7.21 -5.22 17.67
C THR A 56 -7.42 -6.69 17.34
N VAL A 57 -6.36 -7.50 17.39
CA VAL A 57 -6.41 -8.91 16.94
C VAL A 57 -6.01 -9.85 18.07
N ALA A 58 -6.69 -11.00 18.10
CA ALA A 58 -6.43 -12.12 18.99
C ALA A 58 -4.96 -12.57 18.89
N ARG A 59 -4.36 -12.94 20.03
CA ARG A 59 -2.92 -13.20 20.14
C ARG A 59 -2.38 -14.24 19.15
N GLN A 60 -3.19 -15.23 18.78
CA GLN A 60 -2.81 -16.34 17.89
C GLN A 60 -2.69 -15.91 16.42
N GLU A 61 -3.49 -14.95 15.97
CA GLU A 61 -3.52 -14.48 14.58
C GLU A 61 -2.38 -13.51 14.25
N ARG A 62 -1.72 -12.94 15.27
CA ARG A 62 -0.61 -11.97 15.11
C ARG A 62 0.64 -12.56 14.44
N PHE A 63 0.78 -13.88 14.43
CA PHE A 63 1.97 -14.57 13.90
C PHE A 63 1.83 -15.01 12.43
N SER A 64 0.62 -14.95 11.85
CA SER A 64 0.40 -15.27 10.45
C SER A 64 0.64 -14.07 9.55
N VAL A 65 1.43 -14.24 8.48
CA VAL A 65 1.67 -13.18 7.49
C VAL A 65 0.38 -12.87 6.73
N ARG A 66 -0.39 -13.89 6.34
CA ARG A 66 -1.71 -13.73 5.72
C ARG A 66 -2.62 -12.80 6.51
N TRP A 67 -2.75 -13.04 7.82
CA TRP A 67 -3.60 -12.21 8.68
C TRP A 67 -3.11 -10.78 8.78
N ARG A 68 -1.79 -10.55 8.77
CA ARG A 68 -1.22 -9.19 8.70
C ARG A 68 -1.57 -8.49 7.39
N VAL A 69 -1.54 -9.21 6.26
CA VAL A 69 -1.93 -8.65 4.96
C VAL A 69 -3.43 -8.34 4.93
N ILE A 70 -4.29 -9.27 5.34
CA ILE A 70 -5.75 -9.06 5.41
C ILE A 70 -6.08 -7.83 6.24
N ARG A 71 -5.49 -7.70 7.44
CA ARG A 71 -5.64 -6.51 8.28
C ARG A 71 -5.22 -5.24 7.54
N GLN A 72 -4.01 -5.23 6.96
CA GLN A 72 -3.52 -4.04 6.27
C GLN A 72 -4.42 -3.62 5.11
N VAL A 73 -4.98 -4.58 4.38
CA VAL A 73 -5.94 -4.33 3.29
C VAL A 73 -7.19 -3.66 3.84
N MET A 74 -7.82 -4.22 4.88
CA MET A 74 -9.01 -3.64 5.49
C MET A 74 -8.76 -2.23 6.03
N GLU A 75 -7.69 -2.04 6.81
CA GLU A 75 -7.33 -0.72 7.36
C GLU A 75 -7.07 0.31 6.25
N ILE A 76 -6.40 -0.08 5.16
CA ILE A 76 -6.21 0.80 4.00
C ILE A 76 -7.57 1.16 3.40
N HIS A 77 -8.47 0.20 3.19
CA HIS A 77 -9.81 0.47 2.64
C HIS A 77 -10.61 1.42 3.53
N ASP A 78 -10.58 1.22 4.85
CA ASP A 78 -11.24 2.09 5.81
C ASP A 78 -10.72 3.53 5.70
N TRP A 79 -9.40 3.72 5.64
CA TRP A 79 -8.80 5.04 5.45
C TRP A 79 -9.10 5.64 4.09
N LEU A 80 -9.11 4.84 3.02
CA LEU A 80 -9.48 5.29 1.68
C LEU A 80 -10.93 5.78 1.63
N ALA A 81 -11.85 5.12 2.36
CA ALA A 81 -13.23 5.57 2.48
C ALA A 81 -13.32 6.92 3.21
N VAL A 82 -12.54 7.12 4.28
CA VAL A 82 -12.49 8.38 5.05
C VAL A 82 -11.95 9.54 4.22
N ILE A 83 -10.91 9.33 3.39
CA ILE A 83 -10.32 10.42 2.60
C ILE A 83 -11.12 10.77 1.34
N ARG A 84 -11.95 9.84 0.83
CA ARG A 84 -12.66 9.98 -0.46
C ARG A 84 -13.43 11.30 -0.62
N PRO A 85 -14.18 11.79 0.39
CA PRO A 85 -14.90 13.07 0.27
C PRO A 85 -14.00 14.29 0.10
N TYR A 86 -12.71 14.18 0.43
CA TYR A 86 -11.74 15.28 0.38
C TYR A 86 -10.91 15.29 -0.90
N HIS A 87 -11.14 14.36 -1.85
CA HIS A 87 -10.40 14.33 -3.11
C HIS A 87 -10.54 15.65 -3.89
N SER A 88 -9.42 16.17 -4.40
CA SER A 88 -9.39 17.44 -5.14
C SER A 88 -9.50 17.20 -6.65
N PRO A 89 -10.49 17.79 -7.35
CA PRO A 89 -10.58 17.69 -8.80
C PRO A 89 -9.36 18.25 -9.54
N ALA A 90 -8.68 19.24 -8.95
CA ALA A 90 -7.47 19.82 -9.54
C ALA A 90 -6.32 18.82 -9.55
N VAL A 91 -6.06 18.15 -8.42
CA VAL A 91 -5.04 17.09 -8.30
C VAL A 91 -5.33 15.95 -9.27
N ALA A 92 -6.61 15.55 -9.40
CA ALA A 92 -7.01 14.50 -10.33
C ALA A 92 -6.67 14.86 -11.78
N ARG A 93 -7.04 16.07 -12.24
CA ARG A 93 -6.74 16.52 -13.60
C ARG A 93 -5.24 16.60 -13.89
N ASP A 94 -4.46 17.09 -12.94
CA ASP A 94 -3.00 17.21 -13.11
C ASP A 94 -2.33 15.83 -13.13
N ALA A 95 -2.75 14.91 -12.25
CA ALA A 95 -2.31 13.52 -12.26
C ALA A 95 -2.69 12.79 -13.55
N GLU A 96 -3.92 12.99 -14.03
CA GLU A 96 -4.39 12.41 -15.29
C GLU A 96 -3.58 12.90 -16.48
N ARG A 97 -3.34 14.22 -16.58
CA ARG A 97 -2.57 14.82 -17.67
C ARG A 97 -1.14 14.28 -17.68
N LEU A 98 -0.46 14.31 -16.53
CA LEU A 98 0.91 13.82 -16.42
C LEU A 98 1.00 12.31 -16.65
N GLY A 99 0.05 11.54 -16.10
CA GLY A 99 -0.02 10.09 -16.26
C GLY A 99 -0.21 9.67 -17.71
N ARG A 100 -1.14 10.31 -18.43
CA ARG A 100 -1.34 10.05 -19.88
C ARG A 100 -0.11 10.46 -20.70
N ALA A 101 0.53 11.58 -20.38
CA ALA A 101 1.78 11.99 -21.03
C ALA A 101 2.93 10.99 -20.79
N ALA A 102 2.92 10.30 -19.64
CA ALA A 102 3.84 9.20 -19.33
C ALA A 102 3.41 7.84 -19.92
N GLY A 103 2.36 7.80 -20.75
CA GLY A 103 1.86 6.59 -21.39
C GLY A 103 1.04 5.66 -20.48
N LEU A 104 0.55 6.14 -19.34
CA LEU A 104 -0.31 5.36 -18.46
C LEU A 104 -1.77 5.40 -18.93
N ALA A 105 -2.44 4.26 -18.79
CA ALA A 105 -3.86 4.08 -19.11
C ALA A 105 -4.52 3.05 -18.18
N GLY A 106 -5.85 3.02 -18.19
CA GLY A 106 -6.68 2.10 -17.40
C GLY A 106 -6.35 2.14 -15.91
N SER A 107 -6.32 0.97 -15.27
CA SER A 107 -6.11 0.86 -13.82
C SER A 107 -4.81 1.50 -13.33
N ARG A 108 -3.75 1.54 -14.15
CA ARG A 108 -2.49 2.18 -13.75
C ARG A 108 -2.61 3.69 -13.67
N LEU A 109 -3.44 4.29 -14.53
CA LEU A 109 -3.73 5.72 -14.47
C LEU A 109 -4.60 6.04 -13.25
N GLU A 110 -5.61 5.22 -12.99
CA GLU A 110 -6.48 5.34 -11.81
C GLU A 110 -5.68 5.21 -10.50
N ASP A 111 -4.81 4.20 -10.41
CA ASP A 111 -3.92 3.98 -9.26
C ASP A 111 -2.98 5.19 -9.05
N LEU A 112 -2.46 5.81 -10.13
CA LEU A 112 -1.65 7.02 -10.04
C LEU A 112 -2.45 8.22 -9.54
N VAL A 113 -3.66 8.43 -10.07
CA VAL A 113 -4.53 9.54 -9.67
C VAL A 113 -4.86 9.43 -8.18
N LEU A 114 -5.29 8.25 -7.72
CA LEU A 114 -5.58 8.01 -6.31
C LEU A 114 -4.33 8.20 -5.43
N ALA A 115 -3.17 7.71 -5.86
CA ALA A 115 -1.91 7.92 -5.16
C ALA A 115 -1.55 9.41 -4.99
N CYS A 116 -1.80 10.24 -6.01
CA CYS A 116 -1.58 11.69 -5.93
C CYS A 116 -2.53 12.35 -4.93
N GLN A 117 -3.81 11.96 -4.93
CA GLN A 117 -4.80 12.44 -3.96
C GLN A 117 -4.36 12.13 -2.53
N ILE A 118 -3.98 10.87 -2.28
CA ILE A 118 -3.49 10.44 -0.97
C ILE A 118 -2.28 11.28 -0.55
N ARG A 119 -1.31 11.47 -1.45
CA ARG A 119 -0.09 12.20 -1.12
C ARG A 119 -0.36 13.64 -0.73
N VAL A 120 -1.22 14.33 -1.48
CA VAL A 120 -1.58 15.73 -1.17
C VAL A 120 -2.36 15.78 0.15
N LEU A 121 -3.39 14.95 0.31
CA LEU A 121 -4.25 14.98 1.48
C LEU A 121 -3.54 14.64 2.79
N VAL A 122 -2.68 13.61 2.78
CA VAL A 122 -1.86 13.25 3.95
C VAL A 122 -0.93 14.40 4.36
N ALA A 123 -0.43 15.18 3.39
CA ALA A 123 0.49 16.27 3.65
C ALA A 123 -0.18 17.59 4.02
N THR A 124 -1.38 17.88 3.52
CA THR A 124 -2.02 19.20 3.69
C THR A 124 -3.14 19.22 4.73
N LYS A 125 -3.79 18.09 4.99
CA LYS A 125 -4.95 18.05 5.89
C LYS A 125 -4.51 17.68 7.30
N PRO A 126 -4.81 18.50 8.32
CA PRO A 126 -4.68 18.06 9.70
C PRO A 126 -5.78 17.02 9.96
N TRP A 127 -5.37 15.77 10.10
CA TRP A 127 -6.27 14.69 10.48
C TRP A 127 -6.50 14.79 11.99
N SER A 128 -7.67 15.27 12.39
CA SER A 128 -8.07 15.21 13.79
C SER A 128 -8.42 13.78 14.13
N THR A 129 -8.01 13.33 15.31
CA THR A 129 -8.39 12.05 15.93
C THR A 129 -9.87 12.04 16.33
N SER A 130 -10.74 12.64 15.51
CA SER A 130 -12.16 12.66 15.77
C SER A 130 -12.74 11.38 15.17
N PRO A 131 -13.35 10.50 15.98
CA PRO A 131 -13.99 9.31 15.45
C PRO A 131 -15.16 9.76 14.59
N ILE A 132 -14.94 9.82 13.28
CA ILE A 132 -16.04 9.78 12.34
C ILE A 132 -16.62 8.38 12.53
N ALA A 133 -17.85 8.32 13.03
CA ALA A 133 -18.63 7.10 13.06
C ALA A 133 -18.79 6.64 11.60
N VAL A 134 -17.93 5.73 11.19
CA VAL A 134 -18.15 4.95 9.98
C VAL A 134 -19.43 4.15 10.27
N PRO A 135 -20.46 4.20 9.42
CA PRO A 135 -21.61 3.31 9.57
C PRO A 135 -21.09 1.88 9.72
N GLU A 136 -21.54 1.17 10.75
CA GLU A 136 -21.26 -0.26 10.92
C GLU A 136 -21.91 -1.04 9.77
N GLU A 137 -21.29 -1.06 8.60
CA GLU A 137 -21.35 -2.22 7.74
C GLU A 137 -20.23 -3.15 8.18
N THR A 138 -20.43 -3.78 9.35
CA THR A 138 -19.74 -5.03 9.65
C THR A 138 -20.45 -6.13 8.87
N ASP A 139 -20.35 -6.08 7.55
CA ASP A 139 -20.52 -7.29 6.78
C ASP A 139 -19.35 -8.20 7.16
N SER A 140 -19.69 -9.26 7.86
CA SER A 140 -18.80 -10.34 8.27
C SER A 140 -18.07 -10.92 7.04
N ILE A 141 -16.92 -10.33 6.70
CA ILE A 141 -16.04 -10.79 5.60
C ILE A 141 -15.45 -12.20 5.88
N ALA A 142 -15.70 -12.78 7.05
CA ALA A 142 -15.25 -14.12 7.39
C ALA A 142 -16.00 -15.25 6.66
N THR A 143 -17.12 -14.98 5.97
CA THR A 143 -17.95 -16.05 5.37
C THR A 143 -18.21 -15.81 3.88
N GLY A 144 -17.18 -15.96 3.03
CA GLY A 144 -17.40 -16.08 1.58
C GLY A 144 -16.35 -15.49 0.63
N VAL A 145 -15.31 -14.79 1.11
CA VAL A 145 -14.26 -14.28 0.22
C VAL A 145 -13.46 -15.44 -0.36
N THR A 146 -13.58 -15.63 -1.68
CA THR A 146 -12.77 -16.62 -2.39
C THR A 146 -11.31 -16.19 -2.44
N GLU A 147 -10.40 -17.16 -2.53
CA GLU A 147 -8.96 -16.88 -2.67
C GLU A 147 -8.66 -15.94 -3.86
N ALA A 148 -9.43 -16.05 -4.94
CA ALA A 148 -9.28 -15.22 -6.13
C ALA A 148 -9.59 -13.75 -5.86
N VAL A 149 -10.64 -13.46 -5.08
CA VAL A 149 -11.02 -12.09 -4.71
C VAL A 149 -9.95 -11.49 -3.81
N TYR A 150 -9.50 -12.22 -2.80
CA TYR A 150 -8.41 -11.79 -1.91
C TYR A 150 -7.13 -11.45 -2.69
N VAL A 151 -6.71 -12.33 -3.61
CA VAL A 151 -5.50 -12.10 -4.43
C VAL A 151 -5.66 -10.87 -5.32
N ALA A 152 -6.86 -10.64 -5.89
CA ALA A 152 -7.14 -9.49 -6.73
C ALA A 152 -7.04 -8.18 -5.95
N GLU A 153 -7.64 -8.13 -4.75
CA GLU A 153 -7.65 -6.96 -3.87
C GLU A 153 -6.24 -6.60 -3.38
N VAL A 154 -5.50 -7.58 -2.88
CA VAL A 154 -4.08 -7.39 -2.48
C VAL A 154 -3.25 -6.91 -3.66
N SER A 155 -3.48 -7.45 -4.85
CA SER A 155 -2.76 -7.03 -6.06
C SER A 155 -3.08 -5.60 -6.46
N GLN A 156 -4.35 -5.17 -6.33
CA GLN A 156 -4.75 -3.80 -6.58
C GLN A 156 -4.09 -2.83 -5.61
N LEU A 157 -4.17 -3.07 -4.30
CA LEU A 157 -3.54 -2.20 -3.32
C LEU A 157 -2.01 -2.20 -3.43
N THR A 158 -1.40 -3.32 -3.83
CA THR A 158 0.04 -3.37 -4.09
C THR A 158 0.43 -2.50 -5.30
N ARG A 159 -0.39 -2.45 -6.36
CA ARG A 159 -0.17 -1.53 -7.49
C ARG A 159 -0.34 -0.08 -7.07
N LEU A 160 -1.37 0.23 -6.29
CA LEU A 160 -1.57 1.56 -5.71
C LEU A 160 -0.37 1.98 -4.84
N ALA A 161 0.12 1.10 -3.98
CA ALA A 161 1.30 1.35 -3.16
C ALA A 161 2.57 1.57 -3.99
N ALA A 162 2.72 0.84 -5.10
CA ALA A 162 3.81 1.07 -6.04
C ALA A 162 3.68 2.43 -6.75
N ALA A 163 2.46 2.80 -7.20
CA ALA A 163 2.19 4.11 -7.79
C ALA A 163 2.46 5.25 -6.79
N TYR A 164 2.07 5.09 -5.53
CA TYR A 164 2.33 6.04 -4.44
C TYR A 164 3.80 6.35 -4.22
N ARG A 165 4.70 5.40 -4.51
CA ARG A 165 6.15 5.57 -4.42
C ARG A 165 6.80 6.07 -5.71
N SER A 166 6.02 6.26 -6.78
CA SER A 166 6.53 6.71 -8.07
C SER A 166 6.95 8.19 -8.02
N PRO A 167 8.07 8.57 -8.67
CA PRO A 167 8.46 9.98 -8.83
C PRO A 167 7.40 10.85 -9.53
N LEU A 168 6.48 10.23 -10.28
CA LEU A 168 5.36 10.95 -10.91
C LEU A 168 4.42 11.55 -9.85
N VAL A 169 4.19 10.85 -8.73
CA VAL A 169 3.36 11.36 -7.63
C VAL A 169 3.99 12.61 -7.03
N ASP A 170 5.31 12.63 -6.83
CA ASP A 170 6.01 13.80 -6.32
C ASP A 170 5.94 14.99 -7.30
N SER A 171 5.97 14.69 -8.60
CA SER A 171 5.88 15.69 -9.67
C SER A 171 4.50 16.37 -9.69
N VAL A 172 3.43 15.60 -9.48
CA VAL A 172 2.06 16.13 -9.35
C VAL A 172 1.85 16.83 -8.01
N ALA A 173 2.30 16.22 -6.90
CA ALA A 173 2.03 16.73 -5.57
C ALA A 173 2.77 18.05 -5.30
N ARG A 174 4.01 18.22 -5.78
CA ARG A 174 4.86 19.38 -5.46
C ARG A 174 4.17 20.74 -5.73
N PRO A 175 3.52 20.99 -6.87
CA PRO A 175 2.71 22.20 -7.09
C PRO A 175 1.60 22.42 -6.07
N HIS A 176 0.90 21.36 -5.65
CA HIS A 176 -0.23 21.45 -4.70
C HIS A 176 0.21 21.56 -3.24
N LEU A 177 1.44 21.18 -2.93
CA LEU A 177 2.03 21.29 -1.59
C LEU A 177 2.73 22.63 -1.34
N ARG A 178 3.03 23.40 -2.40
CA ARG A 178 3.57 24.75 -2.22
C ARG A 178 2.46 25.64 -1.66
N PRO A 179 2.69 26.35 -0.55
CA PRO A 179 1.80 27.42 -0.13
C PRO A 179 1.65 28.41 -1.30
N ALA A 180 0.47 28.99 -1.47
CA ALA A 180 0.27 30.09 -2.41
C ALA A 180 1.08 31.32 -1.93
N VAL A 181 2.37 31.36 -2.23
CA VAL A 181 3.29 32.46 -1.88
C VAL A 181 3.15 33.62 -2.88
N THR A 182 1.95 33.90 -3.39
CA THR A 182 1.80 35.01 -4.33
C THR A 182 0.39 35.58 -4.23
N GLY A 183 0.24 36.66 -3.46
CA GLY A 183 -1.03 37.37 -3.33
C GLY A 183 -1.11 38.48 -2.27
N ALA A 184 -0.11 38.62 -1.39
CA ALA A 184 -0.07 39.71 -0.41
C ALA A 184 1.31 40.36 -0.40
N ASP A 185 1.64 41.04 -1.48
CA ASP A 185 2.56 42.19 -1.50
C ASP A 185 2.54 42.78 -2.91
N LEU A 186 1.63 43.74 -3.11
CA LEU A 186 1.83 44.84 -4.04
C LEU A 186 1.53 46.13 -3.26
N PRO A 187 2.38 47.17 -3.42
CA PRO A 187 2.37 48.39 -2.62
C PRO A 187 1.10 49.24 -2.78
#